data_AF-A0A7X0CKD6-F1
#
_entry.id   AF-A0A7X0CKD6-F1
#
_cell.length_a   1.000
_cell.length_b   1.000
_cell.length_c   1.000
_cell.angle_alpha   90.00
_cell.angle_beta   90.00
_cell.angle_gamma   90.00
#
_symmetry.space_group_name_H-M   'P 1'
#
loop_
_entity.id
_entity.type
_entity.pdbx_description
1 polymer ?
#
loop_
_entity_poly.entity_id
_entity_poly.type
_entity_poly.pdbx_seq_one_letter_code
_entity_poly.pdbx_strand_id
1 'polypeptide(L)'
;MVVLCCSIGFSLSDLNNIVGISTPIILLMWFYFSQRLNLSNKYFSEVVGNYAGFTETLNLELEKKENGRIYSGIIMRIVDIDANGYFKGEFQYGENLTVTGTRALEFHQIMEGVYTFLGKIDFQLYLKKNRHPYKVSDNRKYLGKLYIVDRLDYQYEKYDFETYMKAEYDIIHFREMKAIKFMFVKANSENFELPKEFILDRQIDLSFSPLENVKSTAFKGDQTLEF
;
A
#
# COMPACT_ATOMS: atom_id res chain seq x y z
N MET A 1 34.63 43.36 51.28
CA MET A 1 33.58 42.60 50.56
C MET A 1 34.20 42.18 49.23
N VAL A 2 34.78 40.98 49.16
CA VAL A 2 35.44 40.49 47.94
C VAL A 2 34.46 39.57 47.24
N VAL A 3 33.97 40.03 46.09
CA VAL A 3 33.17 39.21 45.18
C VAL A 3 34.13 38.22 44.53
N LEU A 4 34.06 36.95 44.93
CA LEU A 4 34.66 35.85 44.18
C LEU A 4 33.88 35.73 42.85
N CYS A 5 34.39 36.36 41.80
CA CYS A 5 34.08 35.96 40.43
C CYS A 5 34.72 34.59 40.21
N CYS A 6 33.94 33.54 40.40
CA CYS A 6 34.32 32.19 39.99
C CYS A 6 34.33 32.17 38.44
N SER A 7 35.48 32.46 37.83
CA SER A 7 35.67 32.20 36.41
C SER A 7 35.70 30.68 36.24
N ILE A 8 34.60 30.11 35.74
CA ILE A 8 34.61 28.73 35.24
C ILE A 8 35.50 28.76 33.99
N GLY A 9 36.80 28.54 34.19
CA GLY A 9 37.76 28.42 33.11
C GLY A 9 37.56 27.06 32.46
N PHE A 10 36.97 27.05 31.27
CA PHE A 10 36.83 25.84 30.46
C PHE A 10 38.25 25.34 30.12
N SER A 11 38.67 24.22 30.71
CA SER A 11 40.02 23.72 30.50
C SER A 11 40.10 22.93 29.19
N LEU A 12 41.30 22.82 28.62
CA LEU A 12 41.55 21.98 27.43
C LEU A 12 41.18 20.51 27.69
N SER A 13 41.29 20.07 28.95
CA SER A 13 40.90 18.74 29.41
C SER A 13 39.38 18.53 29.33
N ASP A 14 38.60 19.55 29.71
CA ASP A 14 37.12 19.49 29.65
C ASP A 14 36.64 19.42 28.19
N LEU A 15 37.28 20.16 27.29
CA LEU A 15 37.06 20.06 25.84
C LEU A 15 37.37 18.66 25.30
N ASN A 16 38.51 18.07 25.69
CA ASN A 16 38.88 16.73 25.25
C ASN A 16 37.91 15.66 25.75
N ASN A 17 37.44 15.78 27.00
CA ASN A 17 36.42 14.88 27.56
C ASN A 17 35.07 15.02 26.83
N ILE A 18 34.65 16.24 26.52
CA ILE A 18 33.42 16.49 25.76
C ILE A 18 33.53 15.91 24.35
N VAL A 19 34.66 16.11 23.65
CA VAL A 19 34.89 15.51 22.34
C VAL A 19 34.91 13.98 22.44
N GLY A 20 35.58 13.42 23.45
CA GLY A 20 35.64 11.98 23.71
C GLY A 20 34.28 11.34 23.97
N ILE A 21 33.34 12.05 24.60
CA ILE A 21 31.97 11.56 24.86
C ILE A 21 31.03 11.85 23.67
N SER A 22 31.13 13.02 23.05
CA SER A 22 30.24 13.42 21.96
C SER A 22 30.53 12.66 20.67
N THR A 23 31.80 12.36 20.38
CA THR A 23 32.20 11.62 19.17
C THR A 23 31.49 10.26 19.04
N PRO A 24 31.52 9.35 20.04
CA PRO A 24 30.81 8.07 19.93
C PRO A 24 29.29 8.24 19.83
N ILE A 25 28.71 9.24 20.50
CA ILE A 25 27.25 9.52 20.40
C ILE A 25 26.90 9.98 18.98
N ILE A 26 27.66 10.90 18.40
CA ILE A 26 27.48 11.38 17.03
C ILE A 26 27.64 10.23 16.03
N LEU A 27 28.65 9.38 16.21
CA LEU A 27 28.87 8.20 15.36
C LEU A 27 27.73 7.19 15.46
N LEU A 28 27.19 6.95 16.66
CA LEU A 28 26.03 6.08 16.86
C LEU A 28 24.78 6.63 16.18
N MET A 29 24.52 7.94 16.31
CA MET A 29 23.42 8.60 15.61
C MET A 29 23.60 8.51 14.09
N TRP A 30 24.79 8.83 13.58
CA TRP A 30 25.10 8.75 12.16
C TRP A 30 24.93 7.32 11.62
N PHE A 31 25.44 6.31 12.34
CA PHE A 31 25.29 4.91 11.96
C PHE A 31 23.81 4.50 11.96
N TYR A 32 23.03 4.91 12.96
CA TYR A 32 21.59 4.64 13.02
C TYR A 32 20.85 5.24 11.82
N PHE A 33 21.07 6.52 11.50
CA PHE A 33 20.42 7.19 10.37
C PHE A 33 20.87 6.60 9.03
N SER A 34 22.16 6.29 8.87
CA SER A 34 22.71 5.66 7.67
C SER A 34 22.13 4.26 7.44
N GLN A 35 22.03 3.43 8.48
CA GLN A 35 21.41 2.11 8.38
C GLN A 35 19.92 2.20 8.09
N ARG A 36 19.21 3.12 8.75
CA ARG A 36 17.79 3.34 8.51
C ARG A 36 17.53 3.72 7.05
N LEU A 37 18.30 4.66 6.49
CA LEU A 37 18.16 5.12 5.11
C LEU A 37 18.43 4.00 4.11
N ASN A 38 19.49 3.22 4.30
CA ASN A 38 19.81 2.09 3.43
C ASN A 38 18.72 1.01 3.47
N LEU A 39 18.25 0.67 4.67
CA LEU A 39 17.22 -0.37 4.84
C LEU A 39 15.85 0.09 4.35
N SER A 40 15.49 1.36 4.52
CA SER A 40 14.25 1.93 4.01
C SER A 40 14.24 1.94 2.49
N ASN A 41 15.31 2.41 1.84
CA ASN A 41 15.40 2.44 0.38
C ASN A 41 15.30 1.03 -0.22
N LYS A 42 16.03 0.06 0.36
CA LYS A 42 15.92 -1.34 -0.06
C LYS A 42 14.49 -1.85 0.10
N TYR A 43 13.85 -1.57 1.23
CA TYR A 43 12.48 -1.98 1.46
C TYR A 43 11.49 -1.33 0.48
N PHE A 44 11.55 -0.02 0.27
CA PHE A 44 10.63 0.68 -0.60
C PHE A 44 10.71 0.17 -2.04
N SER A 45 11.91 -0.16 -2.53
CA SER A 45 12.05 -0.81 -3.84
C SER A 45 11.32 -2.16 -3.95
N GLU A 46 11.06 -2.85 -2.84
CA GLU A 46 10.30 -4.10 -2.81
C GLU A 46 8.77 -3.88 -2.89
N VAL A 47 8.28 -2.64 -2.74
CA VAL A 47 6.85 -2.30 -2.82
C VAL A 47 6.42 -2.05 -4.28
N VAL A 48 7.34 -1.69 -5.17
CA VAL A 48 7.02 -1.46 -6.58
C VAL A 48 6.66 -2.78 -7.27
N GLY A 49 5.54 -2.80 -8.00
CA GLY A 49 5.11 -3.98 -8.74
C GLY A 49 3.62 -4.05 -9.01
N ASN A 50 3.21 -5.17 -9.60
CA ASN A 50 1.82 -5.51 -9.83
C ASN A 50 1.30 -6.35 -8.66
N TYR A 51 0.09 -6.04 -8.22
CA TYR A 51 -0.63 -6.70 -7.16
C TYR A 51 -2.02 -7.06 -7.70
N ALA A 52 -2.56 -8.18 -7.25
CA ALA A 52 -3.94 -8.53 -7.59
C ALA A 52 -4.57 -9.36 -6.48
N GLY A 53 -5.89 -9.30 -6.38
CA GLY A 53 -6.65 -10.08 -5.43
C GLY A 53 -8.13 -10.09 -5.77
N PHE A 54 -8.81 -11.17 -5.40
CA PHE A 54 -10.27 -11.22 -5.40
C PHE A 54 -10.82 -10.45 -4.20
N THR A 55 -12.03 -9.95 -4.34
CA THR A 55 -12.71 -9.18 -3.30
C THR A 55 -14.20 -9.54 -3.27
N GLU A 56 -14.90 -9.07 -2.24
CA GLU A 56 -16.34 -9.23 -2.12
C GLU A 56 -17.04 -8.36 -3.17
N THR A 57 -18.13 -8.86 -3.72
CA THR A 57 -18.91 -8.10 -4.69
C THR A 57 -19.73 -7.00 -4.03
N LEU A 58 -19.85 -5.86 -4.71
CA LEU A 58 -20.74 -4.77 -4.33
C LEU A 58 -22.19 -5.05 -4.75
N ASN A 59 -22.43 -5.95 -5.70
CA ASN A 59 -23.71 -6.18 -6.36
C ASN A 59 -24.40 -7.50 -5.94
N LEU A 60 -24.42 -7.80 -4.65
CA LEU A 60 -25.04 -9.02 -4.08
C LEU A 60 -26.52 -9.22 -4.47
N GLU A 61 -27.26 -8.13 -4.72
CA GLU A 61 -28.66 -8.20 -5.13
C GLU A 61 -28.81 -8.71 -6.58
N LEU A 62 -27.89 -8.31 -7.46
CA LEU A 62 -27.86 -8.76 -8.85
C LEU A 62 -27.56 -10.27 -8.93
N GLU A 63 -26.62 -10.75 -8.12
CA GLU A 63 -26.27 -12.18 -8.02
C GLU A 63 -27.50 -13.05 -7.72
N LYS A 64 -28.32 -12.60 -6.76
CA LYS A 64 -29.56 -13.30 -6.36
C LYS A 64 -30.65 -13.25 -7.42
N LYS A 65 -30.75 -12.14 -8.16
CA LYS A 65 -31.80 -11.93 -9.16
C LYS A 65 -31.57 -12.77 -10.43
N GLU A 66 -30.33 -12.84 -10.89
CA GLU A 66 -29.97 -13.50 -12.15
C GLU A 66 -29.61 -14.99 -11.97
N ASN A 67 -29.66 -15.52 -10.74
CA ASN A 67 -29.26 -16.90 -10.39
C ASN A 67 -27.86 -17.24 -10.94
N GLY A 68 -26.96 -16.26 -10.91
CA GLY A 68 -25.57 -16.37 -11.37
C GLY A 68 -24.58 -16.27 -10.22
N ARG A 69 -23.29 -16.19 -10.56
CA ARG A 69 -22.20 -15.94 -9.61
C ARG A 69 -21.41 -14.72 -10.05
N ILE A 70 -21.19 -13.77 -9.15
CA ILE A 70 -20.37 -12.60 -9.43
C ILE A 70 -18.93 -12.85 -8.97
N TYR A 71 -17.98 -12.52 -9.84
CA TYR A 71 -16.57 -12.52 -9.52
C TYR A 71 -16.05 -11.08 -9.54
N SER A 72 -15.59 -10.61 -8.38
CA SER A 72 -15.04 -9.27 -8.22
C SER A 72 -13.53 -9.35 -7.92
N GLY A 73 -12.77 -8.43 -8.51
CA GLY A 73 -11.33 -8.43 -8.34
C GLY A 73 -10.70 -7.06 -8.56
N ILE A 74 -9.53 -6.88 -7.96
CA ILE A 74 -8.72 -5.68 -8.08
C ILE A 74 -7.36 -6.05 -8.64
N ILE A 75 -6.88 -5.24 -9.60
CA ILE A 75 -5.52 -5.27 -10.11
C ILE A 75 -4.90 -3.91 -9.79
N MET A 76 -3.81 -3.89 -9.04
CA MET A 76 -3.11 -2.66 -8.64
C MET A 76 -1.68 -2.68 -9.18
N ARG A 77 -1.25 -1.53 -9.70
CA ARG A 77 0.13 -1.30 -10.14
C ARG A 77 0.71 -0.14 -9.37
N ILE A 78 1.72 -0.42 -8.54
CA ILE A 78 2.56 0.62 -7.93
C ILE A 78 3.70 0.90 -8.90
N VAL A 79 3.77 2.13 -9.41
CA VAL A 79 4.72 2.52 -10.46
C VAL A 79 6.04 2.98 -9.87
N ASP A 80 5.97 3.77 -8.80
CA ASP A 80 7.14 4.41 -8.19
C ASP A 80 6.90 4.65 -6.70
N ILE A 81 7.99 4.70 -5.94
CA ILE A 81 8.03 5.01 -4.52
C ILE A 81 9.31 5.76 -4.18
N ASP A 82 9.18 6.87 -3.45
CA ASP A 82 10.31 7.69 -3.04
C ASP A 82 11.02 7.15 -1.78
N ALA A 83 12.14 7.78 -1.42
CA ALA A 83 12.92 7.42 -0.23
C ALA A 83 12.19 7.69 1.10
N ASN A 84 11.09 8.44 1.08
CA ASN A 84 10.25 8.74 2.23
C ASN A 84 9.03 7.81 2.32
N GLY A 85 8.88 6.88 1.37
CA GLY A 85 7.79 5.92 1.32
C GLY A 85 6.51 6.43 0.68
N TYR A 86 6.53 7.58 0.01
CA TYR A 86 5.41 8.05 -0.81
C TYR A 86 5.41 7.32 -2.14
N PHE A 87 4.27 6.75 -2.52
CA PHE A 87 4.13 5.96 -3.73
C PHE A 87 2.87 6.33 -4.49
N LYS A 88 2.86 6.00 -5.77
CA LYS A 88 1.72 6.29 -6.66
C LYS A 88 1.50 5.17 -7.66
N GLY A 89 0.30 5.13 -8.20
CA GLY A 89 -0.05 4.13 -9.19
C GLY A 89 -1.52 4.16 -9.56
N GLU A 90 -1.95 3.05 -10.12
CA GLU A 90 -3.31 2.85 -10.59
C GLU A 90 -3.83 1.51 -10.10
N PHE A 91 -5.11 1.42 -9.79
CA PHE A 91 -5.77 0.13 -9.71
C PHE A 91 -7.01 0.10 -10.59
N GLN A 92 -7.32 -1.11 -11.05
CA GLN A 92 -8.50 -1.46 -11.79
C GLN A 92 -9.38 -2.30 -10.86
N TYR A 93 -10.65 -1.94 -10.76
CA TYR A 93 -11.67 -2.75 -10.11
C TYR A 93 -12.63 -3.29 -11.17
N GLY A 94 -12.92 -4.57 -11.11
CA GLY A 94 -13.79 -5.23 -12.08
C GLY A 94 -14.74 -6.21 -11.40
N GLU A 95 -15.96 -6.26 -11.90
CA GLU A 95 -16.97 -7.25 -11.53
C GLU A 95 -17.56 -7.90 -12.78
N ASN A 96 -17.68 -9.22 -12.74
CA ASN A 96 -18.18 -10.01 -13.85
C ASN A 96 -19.21 -11.03 -13.35
N LEU A 97 -20.42 -11.00 -13.93
CA LEU A 97 -21.48 -11.96 -13.66
C LEU A 97 -21.30 -13.19 -14.55
N THR A 98 -21.31 -14.37 -13.96
CA THR A 98 -21.37 -15.64 -14.69
C THR A 98 -22.74 -16.28 -14.52
N VAL A 99 -23.47 -16.48 -15.61
CA VAL A 99 -24.77 -17.16 -15.65
C VAL A 99 -24.60 -18.51 -16.36
N THR A 100 -25.11 -19.57 -15.74
CA THR A 100 -25.09 -20.91 -16.35
C THR A 100 -26.45 -21.19 -16.99
N GLY A 101 -26.51 -21.16 -18.31
CA GLY A 101 -27.66 -21.60 -19.09
C GLY A 101 -27.66 -23.11 -19.31
N THR A 102 -28.71 -23.62 -19.97
CA THR A 102 -28.86 -25.07 -20.24
C THR A 102 -27.86 -25.61 -21.28
N ARG A 103 -27.26 -24.75 -22.11
CA ARG A 103 -26.29 -25.13 -23.18
C ARG A 103 -25.11 -24.16 -23.34
N ALA A 104 -25.07 -23.10 -22.55
CA ALA A 104 -24.06 -22.07 -22.68
C ALA A 104 -23.72 -21.49 -21.31
N LEU A 105 -22.50 -21.00 -21.18
CA LEU A 105 -22.04 -20.23 -20.04
C LEU A 105 -21.76 -18.80 -20.50
N GLU A 106 -22.48 -17.86 -19.89
CA GLU A 106 -22.47 -16.45 -20.26
C GLU A 106 -21.75 -15.64 -19.20
N PHE A 107 -20.86 -14.76 -19.65
CA PHE A 107 -20.14 -13.79 -18.85
C PHE A 107 -20.66 -12.40 -19.23
N HIS A 108 -21.01 -11.61 -18.22
CA HIS A 108 -21.49 -10.23 -18.38
C HIS A 108 -20.69 -9.31 -17.48
N GLN A 109 -20.01 -8.34 -18.09
CA GLN A 109 -19.27 -7.33 -17.37
C GLN A 109 -20.23 -6.35 -16.68
N ILE A 110 -20.21 -6.33 -15.35
CA ILE A 110 -21.09 -5.47 -14.55
C ILE A 110 -20.44 -4.09 -14.39
N MET A 111 -19.16 -4.09 -14.04
CA MET A 111 -18.42 -2.89 -13.70
C MET A 111 -16.96 -3.05 -14.07
N GLU A 112 -16.36 -1.98 -14.59
CA GLU A 112 -14.91 -1.80 -14.64
C GLU A 112 -14.57 -0.33 -14.42
N GLY A 113 -13.74 -0.08 -13.42
CA GLY A 113 -13.29 1.26 -13.06
C GLY A 113 -11.77 1.29 -12.92
N VAL A 114 -11.15 2.35 -13.45
CA VAL A 114 -9.72 2.62 -13.29
C VAL A 114 -9.55 3.85 -12.39
N TYR A 115 -8.70 3.71 -11.38
CA TYR A 115 -8.52 4.72 -10.35
C TYR A 115 -7.05 5.00 -10.15
N THR A 116 -6.70 6.28 -10.08
CA THR A 116 -5.36 6.71 -9.66
C THR A 116 -5.30 6.83 -8.15
N PHE A 117 -4.16 6.49 -7.56
CA PHE A 117 -3.94 6.66 -6.13
C PHE A 117 -2.57 7.26 -5.79
N LEU A 118 -2.53 7.88 -4.62
CA LEU A 118 -1.33 8.28 -3.91
C LEU A 118 -1.31 7.59 -2.55
N GLY A 119 -0.17 7.11 -2.09
CA GLY A 119 -0.07 6.50 -0.78
C GLY A 119 1.24 6.83 -0.09
N LYS A 120 1.30 6.47 1.19
CA LYS A 120 2.49 6.57 2.03
C LYS A 120 2.61 5.33 2.90
N ILE A 121 3.78 4.71 2.93
CA ILE A 121 4.11 3.64 3.89
C ILE A 121 5.27 4.09 4.78
N ASP A 122 5.08 3.94 6.09
CA ASP A 122 6.11 4.29 7.07
C ASP A 122 7.07 3.12 7.28
N PHE A 123 8.37 3.39 7.12
CA PHE A 123 9.40 2.40 7.39
C PHE A 123 9.62 2.19 8.89
N GLN A 124 9.48 0.95 9.34
CA GLN A 124 9.83 0.51 10.68
C GLN A 124 11.01 -0.47 10.65
N LEU A 125 11.96 -0.27 11.58
CA LEU A 125 13.08 -1.17 11.75
C LEU A 125 12.65 -2.37 12.60
N TYR A 126 12.90 -3.59 12.10
CA TYR A 126 12.62 -4.80 12.85
C TYR A 126 13.89 -5.60 13.13
N LEU A 127 14.16 -5.84 14.42
CA LEU A 127 15.41 -6.48 14.87
C LEU A 127 15.38 -8.01 14.84
N LYS A 128 14.20 -8.62 14.99
CA LYS A 128 14.05 -10.09 14.91
C LYS A 128 14.53 -10.57 13.53
N LYS A 129 15.25 -11.68 13.43
CA LYS A 129 15.70 -12.23 12.12
C LYS A 129 14.85 -13.42 11.67
N ASN A 130 14.56 -14.33 12.59
CA ASN A 130 13.77 -15.54 12.29
C ASN A 130 12.28 -15.19 12.21
N ARG A 131 11.70 -15.39 11.03
CA ARG A 131 10.27 -15.16 10.75
C ARG A 131 9.76 -16.27 9.84
N HIS A 132 8.51 -16.65 10.07
CA HIS A 132 7.84 -17.63 9.21
C HIS A 132 6.95 -16.88 8.21
N PRO A 133 7.18 -16.99 6.90
CA PRO A 133 6.52 -16.13 5.91
C PRO A 133 5.00 -16.29 5.87
N TYR A 134 4.49 -17.48 6.18
CA TYR A 134 3.05 -17.77 6.18
C TYR A 134 2.35 -17.48 7.52
N LYS A 135 3.09 -17.05 8.55
CA LYS A 135 2.49 -16.74 9.85
C LYS A 135 2.38 -15.22 10.00
N VAL A 136 1.17 -14.71 9.80
CA VAL A 136 0.88 -13.26 9.76
C VAL A 136 1.40 -12.50 10.98
N SER A 137 1.40 -13.13 12.17
CA SER A 137 1.91 -12.50 13.39
C SER A 137 3.44 -12.39 13.46
N ASP A 138 4.17 -13.19 12.69
CA ASP A 138 5.64 -13.16 12.61
C ASP A 138 6.17 -12.25 11.47
N ASN A 139 5.28 -11.78 10.58
CA ASN A 139 5.64 -10.91 9.46
C ASN A 139 5.91 -9.46 9.89
N ARG A 140 6.77 -8.77 9.14
CA ARG A 140 6.98 -7.33 9.28
C ARG A 140 5.78 -6.61 8.67
N LYS A 141 5.21 -5.68 9.44
CA LYS A 141 3.96 -4.98 9.13
C LYS A 141 4.22 -3.49 9.00
N TYR A 142 4.35 -3.03 7.77
CA TYR A 142 4.53 -1.62 7.51
C TYR A 142 3.17 -0.97 7.34
N LEU A 143 2.89 0.04 8.17
CA LEU A 143 1.62 0.74 8.18
C LEU A 143 1.70 1.95 7.25
N GLY A 144 0.55 2.36 6.73
CA GLY A 144 0.49 3.48 5.83
C GLY A 144 -0.94 3.92 5.53
N LYS A 145 -1.05 4.81 4.56
CA LYS A 145 -2.32 5.27 4.00
C LYS A 145 -2.30 5.24 2.49
N LEU A 146 -3.47 5.06 1.88
CA LEU A 146 -3.71 5.19 0.46
C LEU A 146 -4.90 6.10 0.24
N TYR A 147 -4.77 6.98 -0.75
CA TYR A 147 -5.73 7.98 -1.14
C TYR A 147 -6.06 7.80 -2.61
N ILE A 148 -7.34 7.61 -2.91
CA ILE A 148 -7.86 7.55 -4.27
C ILE A 148 -8.15 8.99 -4.71
N VAL A 149 -7.76 9.34 -5.93
CA VAL A 149 -7.85 10.72 -6.42
C VAL A 149 -8.53 10.77 -7.81
N ASP A 150 -9.30 11.83 -8.07
CA ASP A 150 -10.05 11.99 -9.33
C ASP A 150 -9.14 12.23 -10.50
N ARG A 151 -8.31 13.27 -10.38
CA ARG A 151 -7.42 13.75 -11.41
C ARG A 151 -6.30 14.56 -10.74
N LEU A 152 -5.10 14.50 -11.32
CA LEU A 152 -3.91 15.24 -10.88
C LEU A 152 -3.74 16.54 -11.70
N ASP A 153 -4.78 17.08 -12.33
CA ASP A 153 -4.76 18.40 -12.97
C ASP A 153 -4.78 19.50 -11.90
N TYR A 154 -3.63 19.62 -11.25
CA TYR A 154 -3.34 20.56 -10.18
C TYR A 154 -3.51 22.01 -10.64
N GLN A 155 -4.43 22.74 -10.00
CA GLN A 155 -4.35 24.20 -9.97
C GLN A 155 -3.42 24.61 -8.82
N TYR A 156 -2.17 24.94 -9.15
CA TYR A 156 -1.09 25.23 -8.19
C TYR A 156 -1.45 26.27 -7.10
N GLU A 157 -2.40 27.16 -7.38
CA GLU A 157 -2.70 28.34 -6.56
C GLU A 157 -3.73 28.09 -5.44
N LYS A 158 -4.48 26.98 -5.48
CA LYS A 158 -5.50 26.63 -4.46
C LYS A 158 -5.37 25.15 -4.08
N TYR A 159 -4.33 24.87 -3.30
CA TYR A 159 -4.03 23.53 -2.83
C TYR A 159 -4.89 23.18 -1.62
N ASP A 160 -5.92 22.37 -1.82
CA ASP A 160 -6.54 21.60 -0.75
C ASP A 160 -6.65 20.14 -1.17
N PHE A 161 -5.80 19.29 -0.60
CA PHE A 161 -5.74 17.86 -0.88
C PHE A 161 -7.08 17.16 -0.66
N GLU A 162 -7.86 17.61 0.33
CA GLU A 162 -9.16 17.04 0.63
C GLU A 162 -10.14 17.19 -0.53
N THR A 163 -9.99 18.24 -1.35
CA THR A 163 -10.87 18.50 -2.50
C THR A 163 -10.69 17.48 -3.62
N TYR A 164 -9.50 16.89 -3.78
CA TYR A 164 -9.18 15.97 -4.88
C TYR A 164 -9.22 14.49 -4.49
N MET A 165 -9.39 14.21 -3.19
CA MET A 165 -9.46 12.87 -2.65
C MET A 165 -10.88 12.32 -2.77
N LYS A 166 -11.04 11.13 -3.38
CA LYS A 166 -12.30 10.36 -3.36
C LYS A 166 -12.46 9.56 -2.10
N ALA A 167 -11.39 8.87 -1.70
CA ALA A 167 -11.44 7.92 -0.60
C ALA A 167 -10.07 7.73 0.03
N GLU A 168 -10.10 7.29 1.27
CA GLU A 168 -8.95 7.03 2.11
C GLU A 168 -9.03 5.60 2.66
N TYR A 169 -7.89 4.91 2.61
CA TYR A 169 -7.68 3.59 3.16
C TYR A 169 -6.47 3.59 4.08
N ASP A 170 -6.57 2.92 5.21
CA ASP A 170 -5.42 2.47 5.97
C ASP A 170 -4.85 1.22 5.31
N ILE A 171 -3.53 1.13 5.21
CA ILE A 171 -2.85 0.00 4.58
C ILE A 171 -1.87 -0.68 5.52
N ILE A 172 -1.79 -2.00 5.39
CA ILE A 172 -0.81 -2.84 6.08
C ILE A 172 -0.08 -3.68 5.04
N HIS A 173 1.21 -3.41 4.84
CA HIS A 173 2.06 -4.23 4.00
C HIS A 173 2.74 -5.33 4.83
N PHE A 174 2.40 -6.58 4.51
CA PHE A 174 3.02 -7.79 5.05
C PHE A 174 4.22 -8.17 4.19
N ARG A 175 5.41 -7.69 4.57
CA ARG A 175 6.60 -7.79 3.71
C ARG A 175 6.94 -9.21 3.28
N GLU A 176 6.90 -10.18 4.18
CA GLU A 176 7.26 -11.58 3.87
C GLU A 176 6.22 -12.27 2.98
N MET A 177 4.93 -11.94 3.13
CA MET A 177 3.87 -12.44 2.25
C MET A 177 3.82 -11.68 0.92
N LYS A 178 4.47 -10.51 0.85
CA LYS A 178 4.39 -9.57 -0.26
C LYS A 178 2.94 -9.20 -0.59
N ALA A 179 2.14 -8.99 0.46
CA ALA A 179 0.72 -8.68 0.35
C ALA A 179 0.40 -7.36 1.04
N ILE A 180 -0.53 -6.60 0.49
CA ILE A 180 -1.03 -5.35 1.10
C ILE A 180 -2.50 -5.53 1.43
N LYS A 181 -2.85 -5.29 2.69
CA LYS A 181 -4.23 -5.22 3.16
C LYS A 181 -4.68 -3.76 3.18
N PHE A 182 -5.92 -3.53 2.74
CA PHE A 182 -6.56 -2.22 2.67
C PHE A 182 -7.81 -2.22 3.53
N MET A 183 -7.99 -1.17 4.31
CA MET A 183 -9.14 -0.98 5.21
C MET A 183 -9.69 0.42 5.00
N PHE A 184 -10.94 0.51 4.57
CA PHE A 184 -11.61 1.78 4.26
C PHE A 184 -11.75 2.65 5.51
N VAL A 185 -11.44 3.95 5.35
CA VAL A 185 -11.53 4.96 6.40
C VAL A 185 -12.69 5.91 6.12
N LYS A 186 -12.64 6.60 4.97
CA LYS A 186 -13.66 7.56 4.55
C LYS A 186 -13.71 7.71 3.04
N ALA A 187 -14.84 8.18 2.54
CA ALA A 187 -15.02 8.66 1.17
C ALA A 187 -15.64 10.05 1.19
N ASN A 188 -15.28 10.86 0.20
CA ASN A 188 -15.83 12.20 -0.02
C ASN A 188 -17.05 12.19 -0.96
N SER A 189 -17.33 11.06 -1.61
CA SER A 189 -18.53 10.85 -2.43
C SER A 189 -19.47 9.87 -1.76
N GLU A 190 -20.78 10.15 -1.81
CA GLU A 190 -21.83 9.25 -1.31
C GLU A 190 -21.93 7.95 -2.13
N ASN A 191 -21.54 7.98 -3.42
CA ASN A 191 -21.60 6.84 -4.33
C ASN A 191 -20.20 6.27 -4.61
N PHE A 192 -19.44 5.97 -3.55
CA PHE A 192 -18.11 5.40 -3.70
C PHE A 192 -18.18 3.89 -3.94
N GLU A 193 -17.79 3.46 -5.14
CA GLU A 193 -17.97 2.09 -5.64
C GLU A 193 -16.71 1.21 -5.51
N LEU A 194 -16.17 1.08 -4.29
CA LEU A 194 -15.08 0.14 -4.03
C LEU A 194 -15.28 -0.64 -2.72
N PRO A 195 -14.72 -1.87 -2.64
CA PRO A 195 -14.82 -2.68 -1.44
C PRO A 195 -14.23 -1.99 -0.21
N LYS A 196 -14.85 -2.23 0.95
CA LYS A 196 -14.41 -1.65 2.23
C LYS A 196 -13.12 -2.29 2.75
N GLU A 197 -12.91 -3.57 2.45
CA GLU A 197 -11.72 -4.30 2.88
C GLU A 197 -11.31 -5.27 1.77
N PHE A 198 -10.01 -5.32 1.47
CA PHE A 198 -9.46 -6.26 0.51
C PHE A 198 -7.95 -6.46 0.75
N ILE A 199 -7.42 -7.55 0.20
CA ILE A 199 -6.00 -7.90 0.26
C ILE A 199 -5.53 -8.17 -1.16
N LEU A 200 -4.39 -7.59 -1.52
CA LEU A 200 -3.76 -7.80 -2.82
C LEU A 200 -2.39 -8.45 -2.64
N ASP A 201 -2.16 -9.51 -3.38
CA ASP A 201 -0.90 -10.24 -3.40
C ASP A 201 -0.02 -9.77 -4.56
N ARG A 202 1.26 -9.53 -4.27
CA ARG A 202 2.22 -9.13 -5.29
C ARG A 202 2.47 -10.30 -6.25
N GLN A 203 2.48 -10.00 -7.54
CA GLN A 203 2.97 -10.93 -8.55
C GLN A 203 4.51 -11.04 -8.45
N ILE A 204 5.02 -12.25 -8.21
CA ILE A 204 6.44 -12.53 -8.04
C ILE A 204 6.97 -13.42 -9.17
N ASP A 205 6.26 -14.51 -9.47
CA ASP A 205 6.68 -15.56 -10.42
C ASP A 205 5.51 -15.99 -11.33
N LEU A 206 5.83 -16.61 -12.48
CA LEU A 206 4.85 -17.10 -13.46
C LEU A 206 4.05 -18.33 -12.98
N SER A 207 4.56 -19.10 -12.00
CA SER A 207 3.94 -20.36 -11.57
C SER A 207 2.67 -20.18 -10.72
N PHE A 208 2.49 -18.99 -10.13
CA PHE A 208 1.26 -18.58 -9.46
C PHE A 208 1.07 -17.08 -9.71
N SER A 209 0.15 -16.75 -10.62
CA SER A 209 -0.10 -15.39 -11.05
C SER A 209 -1.48 -14.92 -10.57
N PRO A 210 -1.58 -14.28 -9.38
CA PRO A 210 -2.82 -13.64 -8.93
C PRO A 210 -3.40 -12.72 -10.00
N LEU A 211 -2.52 -12.03 -10.74
CA LEU A 211 -2.87 -11.13 -11.82
C LEU A 211 -3.62 -11.85 -12.94
N GLU A 212 -3.10 -12.97 -13.44
CA GLU A 212 -3.73 -13.72 -14.52
C GLU A 212 -5.08 -14.29 -14.08
N ASN A 213 -5.14 -14.85 -12.87
CA ASN A 213 -6.37 -15.42 -12.32
C ASN A 213 -7.48 -14.37 -12.15
N VAL A 214 -7.14 -13.20 -11.61
CA VAL A 214 -8.10 -12.10 -11.45
C VAL A 214 -8.52 -11.59 -12.83
N LYS A 215 -7.57 -11.36 -13.73
CA LYS A 215 -7.85 -10.88 -15.09
C LYS A 215 -8.75 -11.83 -15.88
N SER A 216 -8.50 -13.14 -15.83
CA SER A 216 -9.28 -14.14 -16.56
C SER A 216 -10.70 -14.35 -16.01
N THR A 217 -10.98 -13.87 -14.79
CA THR A 217 -12.22 -14.17 -14.08
C THR A 217 -13.08 -12.91 -13.91
N ALA A 218 -12.52 -11.87 -13.29
CA ALA A 218 -13.22 -10.61 -12.99
C ALA A 218 -13.18 -9.60 -14.14
N PHE A 219 -12.25 -9.76 -15.10
CA PHE A 219 -12.07 -8.85 -16.25
C PHE A 219 -12.23 -9.58 -17.60
N LYS A 220 -13.04 -10.64 -17.62
CA LYS A 220 -13.21 -11.48 -18.82
C LYS A 220 -13.98 -10.77 -19.95
N GLY A 221 -14.79 -9.77 -19.61
CA GLY A 221 -15.68 -9.08 -20.53
C GLY A 221 -16.89 -9.93 -20.93
N ASP A 222 -17.73 -9.37 -21.79
CA ASP A 222 -18.92 -10.05 -22.31
C ASP A 222 -18.52 -11.20 -23.25
N GLN A 223 -18.82 -12.44 -22.86
CA GLN A 223 -18.48 -13.65 -23.62
C GLN A 223 -19.52 -14.74 -23.42
N THR A 224 -19.82 -15.50 -24.48
CA THR A 224 -20.66 -16.71 -24.41
C THR A 224 -19.83 -17.90 -24.83
N LEU A 225 -19.80 -18.94 -23.99
CA LEU A 225 -19.17 -20.22 -24.30
C LEU A 225 -20.27 -21.28 -24.48
N GLU A 226 -20.37 -21.82 -25.69
CA GLU A 226 -21.29 -22.92 -26.01
C GLU A 226 -20.63 -24.27 -25.70
N PHE A 227 -21.40 -25.22 -25.15
CA PHE A 227 -20.95 -26.58 -24.81
C PHE A 227 -21.46 -27.65 -25.78
#